data_AF-A0A374ALR8-F1
#
_entry.id   AF-A0A374ALR8-F1
#
_cell.length_a   1.000
_cell.length_b   1.000
_cell.length_c   1.000
_cell.angle_alpha   90.00
_cell.angle_beta   90.00
_cell.angle_gamma   90.00
#
_symmetry.space_group_name_H-M   'P 1'
#
loop_
_entity.id
_entity.type
_entity.pdbx_description
1 polymer ?
#
loop_
_entity_poly.entity_id
_entity_poly.type
_entity_poly.pdbx_seq_one_letter_code
_entity_poly.pdbx_strand_id
1 'polypeptide(L)' 'MQMDSYSAFGYDYNEILLIDRSGKHVCIVYYLDELENIFESDFVDVYGIPIDTSSYESKSGKTIKTCILAGNYFKKVK' A
#
# COMPACT_ATOMS: atom_id res chain seq x y z
N MET A 1 16.47 -7.18 8.26
CA MET A 1 15.30 -6.96 7.38
C MET A 1 14.46 -5.89 8.02
N GLN A 2 14.11 -4.85 7.26
CA GLN A 2 13.39 -3.68 7.75
C GLN A 2 11.90 -3.86 7.46
N MET A 3 11.07 -3.66 8.47
CA MET A 3 9.62 -3.81 8.45
C MET A 3 9.05 -2.40 8.56
N ASP A 4 8.31 -1.96 7.54
CA ASP A 4 7.78 -0.60 7.44
C ASP A 4 6.26 -0.63 7.65
N SER A 5 5.72 0.39 8.33
CA SER A 5 4.27 0.52 8.58
C SER A 5 3.65 1.61 7.70
N TYR A 6 2.44 1.35 7.22
CA TYR A 6 1.72 2.24 6.31
C TYR A 6 0.26 2.46 6.75
N SER A 7 -0.35 3.56 6.28
CA SER A 7 -1.76 3.91 6.39
C SER A 7 -2.50 3.49 5.12
N ALA A 8 -3.63 2.79 5.25
CA ALA A 8 -4.51 2.50 4.11
C ALA A 8 -5.23 3.78 3.64
N PHE A 9 -5.11 4.09 2.34
CA PHE A 9 -5.72 5.27 1.70
C PHE A 9 -6.81 4.90 0.67
N GLY A 10 -6.91 3.62 0.33
CA GLY A 10 -7.93 3.05 -0.54
C GLY A 10 -7.74 1.54 -0.60
N TYR A 11 -8.83 0.80 -0.73
CA TYR A 11 -8.78 -0.64 -0.89
C TYR A 11 -9.87 -1.10 -1.86
N ASP A 12 -9.56 -2.15 -2.61
CA ASP A 12 -10.51 -2.99 -3.34
C ASP A 12 -10.40 -4.42 -2.78
N TYR A 13 -11.16 -5.36 -3.33
CA TYR A 13 -11.28 -6.75 -2.90
C TYR A 13 -9.93 -7.42 -2.56
N ASN A 14 -8.88 -7.14 -3.34
CA ASN A 14 -7.53 -7.71 -3.18
C ASN A 14 -6.40 -6.69 -3.38
N GLU A 15 -6.71 -5.40 -3.45
CA GLU A 15 -5.74 -4.32 -3.66
C GLU A 15 -5.79 -3.34 -2.48
N ILE A 16 -4.63 -2.90 -2.01
CA ILE A 16 -4.54 -1.84 -1.00
C ILE A 16 -3.52 -0.77 -1.42
N LEU A 17 -3.95 0.48 -1.32
CA LEU A 17 -3.10 1.65 -1.46
C LEU A 17 -2.62 2.06 -0.07
N LEU A 18 -1.31 2.05 0.10
CA LEU A 18 -0.65 2.30 1.37
C LEU A 18 0.19 3.56 1.29
N ILE A 19 0.08 4.41 2.30
CA ILE A 19 0.90 5.60 2.45
C ILE A 19 1.82 5.42 3.65
N ASP A 20 3.12 5.64 3.46
CA ASP A 20 4.09 5.54 4.55
C ASP A 20 3.81 6.58 5.66
N ARG A 21 4.39 6.39 6.84
CA ARG A 21 4.20 7.34 7.95
C ARG A 21 4.62 8.78 7.64
N SER A 22 5.47 8.99 6.63
CA SER A 22 5.87 10.34 6.21
C SER A 22 4.82 11.04 5.34
N GLY A 23 3.82 10.31 4.85
CA GLY A 23 2.77 10.84 3.98
C GLY A 23 3.23 11.05 2.53
N LYS A 24 4.41 10.55 2.15
CA LYS A 24 5.07 10.89 0.88
C LYS A 24 5.16 9.72 -0.08
N HIS A 25 5.20 8.50 0.44
CA HIS A 25 5.39 7.31 -0.37
C HIS A 25 4.09 6.53 -0.39
N VAL A 26 3.54 6.38 -1.59
CA VAL A 26 2.44 5.48 -1.85
C VAL A 26 3.04 4.16 -2.34
N CYS A 27 2.49 3.03 -1.91
CA CYS A 27 2.68 1.74 -2.57
C CYS A 27 1.32 1.09 -2.85
N ILE A 28 1.26 0.33 -3.94
CA ILE A 28 0.10 -0.50 -4.27
C ILE A 28 0.48 -1.93 -3.93
N VAL A 29 -0.36 -2.62 -3.18
CA VAL A 29 -0.12 -4.02 -2.82
C VAL A 29 -1.29 -4.87 -3.28
N TYR A 30 -0.99 -5.88 -4.08
CA TYR A 30 -1.96 -6.87 -4.54
C TYR A 30 -1.81 -8.17 -3.77
N TYR A 31 -2.94 -8.75 -3.37
CA TYR A 31 -3.04 -10.07 -2.76
C TYR A 31 -3.76 -11.02 -3.71
N LEU A 32 -3.47 -12.32 -3.58
CA LEU A 32 -4.18 -13.36 -4.34
C LEU A 32 -5.58 -13.63 -3.75
N ASP A 33 -5.72 -13.44 -2.44
CA ASP A 33 -6.95 -13.67 -1.68
C ASP A 33 -7.60 -12.35 -1.24
N GLU A 34 -8.82 -12.43 -0.69
CA GLU A 34 -9.54 -11.29 -0.14
C GLU A 34 -8.81 -10.63 1.03
N LEU A 35 -8.82 -9.30 1.03
CA LEU A 35 -8.43 -8.48 2.18
C LEU A 35 -9.62 -8.33 3.13
N GLU A 36 -9.83 -9.32 4.00
CA GLU A 36 -10.89 -9.23 5.00
C GLU A 36 -10.56 -8.18 6.09
N ASN A 37 -11.54 -7.31 6.40
CA ASN A 37 -11.54 -6.38 7.55
C ASN A 37 -10.54 -5.21 7.51
N ILE A 38 -10.35 -4.61 6.33
CA ILE A 38 -9.57 -3.38 6.20
C ILE A 38 -10.43 -2.19 5.84
N PHE A 39 -10.17 -1.10 6.55
CA PHE A 39 -10.85 0.17 6.38
C PHE A 39 -9.83 1.27 6.13
N GLU A 40 -10.31 2.37 5.55
CA GLU A 40 -9.51 3.58 5.38
C GLU A 40 -8.97 4.05 6.74
N SER A 41 -7.71 4.51 6.78
CA SER A 41 -6.98 4.91 7.99
C SER A 41 -6.48 3.79 8.91
N ASP A 42 -6.73 2.52 8.59
CA ASP A 42 -6.10 1.41 9.31
C ASP A 42 -4.57 1.44 9.14
N PHE A 43 -3.85 1.09 10.21
CA PHE A 43 -2.40 0.90 10.14
C PHE A 43 -2.07 -0.57 9.94
N VAL A 44 -1.26 -0.85 8.93
CA VAL A 44 -0.93 -2.22 8.53
C VAL A 44 0.57 -2.40 8.38
N ASP A 45 1.05 -3.57 8.78
CA ASP A 45 2.36 -4.07 8.42
C ASP A 45 2.20 -5.00 7.23
N VAL A 46 2.99 -4.75 6.18
CA VAL A 46 2.92 -5.49 4.93
C VAL A 46 4.29 -6.03 4.57
N TYR A 47 4.31 -7.27 4.07
CA TYR A 47 5.46 -7.84 3.41
C TYR A 47 5.06 -8.23 1.99
N GLY A 48 5.81 -7.74 1.02
CA GLY A 48 5.59 -8.05 -0.38
C GLY A 48 6.88 -7.98 -1.19
N ILE A 49 6.84 -8.61 -2.36
CA ILE A 49 7.95 -8.61 -3.31
C ILE A 49 7.67 -7.51 -4.34
N PRO A 50 8.62 -6.60 -4.62
CA PRO A 50 8.49 -5.64 -5.70
C PRO A 50 8.34 -6.36 -7.04
N ILE A 51 7.26 -6.07 -7.77
CA ILE A 51 6.98 -6.68 -9.07
C ILE A 51 6.95 -5.65 -10.20
N ASP A 52 6.60 -4.40 -9.91
CA ASP A 52 6.57 -3.32 -10.90
C ASP A 52 6.57 -1.94 -10.23
N THR A 53 6.48 -0.90 -11.04
CA THR A 53 6.25 0.48 -10.63
C THR A 53 5.09 1.09 -11.41
N SER A 54 4.37 2.00 -10.79
CA SER A 54 3.34 2.81 -11.44
C SER A 54 3.60 4.29 -11.19
N SER A 55 2.89 5.15 -11.89
CA SER A 55 2.94 6.59 -11.67
C SER A 55 1.59 7.25 -11.88
N TYR A 56 1.33 8.29 -11.10
CA TYR A 56 0.11 9.09 -11.21
C TYR A 56 0.41 10.58 -11.08
N GLU A 57 -0.44 11.41 -11.66
CA GLU A 57 -0.40 12.87 -11.52
C GLU A 57 -1.10 13.28 -10.22
N SER A 58 -0.37 14.01 -9.37
CA SER A 58 -0.96 14.62 -8.17
C SER A 58 -1.84 15.82 -8.54
N LYS A 59 -2.73 16.24 -7.62
CA LYS A 59 -3.52 17.48 -7.75
C LYS A 59 -2.65 18.74 -7.98
N SER A 60 -1.36 18.68 -7.64
CA SER A 60 -0.39 19.76 -7.86
C SER A 60 0.31 19.72 -9.23
N GLY A 61 -0.03 18.77 -10.10
CA GLY A 61 0.59 18.58 -11.42
C GLY A 61 1.98 17.94 -11.38
N LYS A 62 2.33 17.31 -10.25
CA LYS A 62 3.57 16.54 -10.12
C LYS A 62 3.28 15.06 -10.35
N THR A 63 4.07 14.42 -11.20
CA THR A 63 4.10 12.97 -11.33
C THR A 63 4.71 12.33 -10.09
N ILE A 64 3.96 11.44 -9.44
CA ILE A 64 4.42 10.62 -8.31
C ILE A 64 4.64 9.20 -8.82
N LYS A 65 5.79 8.62 -8.48
CA LYS A 65 6.08 7.20 -8.75
C LYS A 65 5.77 6.37 -7.50
N THR A 66 5.13 5.24 -7.70
CA THR A 66 4.73 4.29 -6.66
C THR A 66 5.25 2.90 -7.00
N CYS A 67 5.58 2.12 -5.98
CA CYS A 67 5.98 0.72 -6.15
C CYS A 67 4.75 -0.18 -6.10
N ILE A 68 4.73 -1.21 -6.95
CA ILE A 68 3.74 -2.28 -6.91
C ILE A 68 4.38 -3.50 -6.26
N LEU A 69 3.74 -4.00 -5.20
CA LEU A 69 4.16 -5.18 -4.46
C LEU A 69 3.17 -6.34 -4.68
N ALA A 70 3.70 -7.54 -4.87
CA ALA A 70 2.95 -8.77 -4.62
C ALA A 70 2.98 -9.06 -3.12
N GLY A 71 1.85 -8.88 -2.45
CA GLY A 71 1.69 -9.10 -1.01
C GLY A 71 1.76 -10.59 -0.66
N ASN A 72 2.50 -10.92 0.40
CA ASN A 72 2.64 -12.28 0.92
C ASN A 72 2.26 -12.38 2.40
N TYR A 73 2.42 -11.29 3.15
CA TYR A 73 1.99 -11.23 4.54
C TYR A 73 1.37 -9.88 4.84
N PHE A 74 0.34 -9.91 5.67
CA PHE A 74 -0.49 -8.77 6.01
C PHE A 74 -0.92 -8.84 7.47
N LYS A 75 -0.78 -7.74 8.22
CA LYS A 75 -1.26 -7.64 9.60
C LYS A 75 -1.74 -6.23 9.93
N LYS A 76 -2.99 -6.12 10.37
CA LYS A 76 -3.50 -4.90 11.01
C LYS A 76 -2.84 -4.69 12.37
N VAL A 77 -2.34 -3.49 12.60
CA VAL A 77 -1.57 -3.10 13.79
C VAL A 77 -2.38 -2.20 14.70
N LYS A 78 -3.22 -1.32 14.13
CA LYS A 78 -4.08 -0.39 14.88
C LYS A 78 -5.30 -0.01 14.06
#